data_AF-A0A7Y9HUW0-F1
#
_entry.id   AF-A0A7Y9HUW0-F1
#
_cell.length_a   1.000
_cell.length_b   1.000
_cell.length_c   1.000
_cell.angle_alpha   90.00
_cell.angle_beta   90.00
_cell.angle_gamma   90.00
#
_symmetry.space_group_name_H-M   'P 1'
#
loop_
_entity.id
_entity.type
_entity.pdbx_description
1 polymer ?
#
loop_
_entity_poly.entity_id
_entity_poly.type
_entity_poly.pdbx_seq_one_letter_code
_entity_poly.pdbx_strand_id
1 'polypeptide(L)'
;MTKKLLKTLFTTFIISTVLNIAITCIYYSATQKNSGYDYKTMLQMIASGAFLLNIILLLMVLPVLFFSLPHIRSSMPMRILLYFAGPVVFLITASLMHLGPINKLFYLETGLIFMLIHSILYFRSIKKIV
;
A
#
# COMPACT_ATOMS: atom_id res chain seq x y z
N MET A 1 18.10 13.54 5.26
CA MET A 1 16.81 13.02 5.77
C MET A 1 15.89 12.59 4.62
N THR A 2 15.56 13.50 3.70
CA THR A 2 14.62 13.28 2.59
C THR A 2 14.98 12.10 1.68
N LYS A 3 16.27 11.94 1.30
CA LYS A 3 16.74 10.77 0.55
C LYS A 3 16.42 9.43 1.24
N LYS A 4 16.52 9.37 2.58
CA LYS A 4 16.19 8.16 3.35
C LYS A 4 14.69 7.91 3.35
N LEU A 5 13.87 8.95 3.53
CA LEU A 5 12.41 8.85 3.48
C LEU A 5 11.92 8.41 2.10
N LEU A 6 12.45 8.99 1.03
CA LEU A 6 12.13 8.62 -0.34
C LEU A 6 12.50 7.16 -0.63
N LYS A 7 13.68 6.71 -0.18
CA LYS A 7 14.09 5.30 -0.28
C LYS A 7 13.11 4.39 0.47
N THR A 8 12.68 4.79 1.68
CA THR A 8 11.70 4.03 2.46
C THR A 8 10.35 3.94 1.76
N LEU A 9 9.86 5.04 1.20
CA LEU A 9 8.60 5.08 0.44
C LEU A 9 8.67 4.21 -0.80
N PHE A 10 9.74 4.33 -1.58
CA PHE A 10 9.93 3.51 -2.77
C PHE A 10 10.07 2.02 -2.42
N THR A 11 10.77 1.70 -1.33
CA THR A 11 10.88 0.32 -0.84
C THR A 11 9.54 -0.22 -0.37
N THR A 12 8.72 0.61 0.29
CA THR A 12 7.33 0.27 0.68
C THR A 12 6.55 -0.12 -0.57
N PHE A 13 6.55 0.75 -1.58
CA PHE A 13 5.85 0.56 -2.85
C PHE A 13 6.25 -0.72 -3.57
N ILE A 14 7.55 -1.00 -3.71
CA ILE A 14 8.01 -2.21 -4.42
C ILE A 14 7.59 -3.47 -3.67
N ILE A 15 7.83 -3.54 -2.36
CA ILE A 15 7.50 -4.72 -1.56
C ILE A 15 5.98 -4.92 -1.54
N SER A 16 5.19 -3.85 -1.36
CA SER A 16 3.74 -3.95 -1.31
C SER A 16 3.14 -4.36 -2.65
N THR A 17 3.68 -3.85 -3.75
CA THR A 17 3.23 -4.25 -5.09
C THR A 17 3.52 -5.72 -5.38
N VAL A 18 4.75 -6.18 -5.12
CA VAL A 18 5.12 -7.58 -5.36
C VAL A 18 4.30 -8.52 -4.49
N LEU A 19 4.12 -8.18 -3.20
CA LEU A 19 3.35 -9.00 -2.28
C LEU A 19 1.87 -9.06 -2.67
N ASN A 20 1.29 -7.93 -3.07
CA ASN A 20 -0.10 -7.86 -3.53
C ASN A 20 -0.32 -8.70 -4.79
N ILE A 21 0.57 -8.59 -5.78
CA ILE A 21 0.51 -9.43 -6.99
C ILE A 21 0.56 -10.91 -6.62
N ALA A 22 1.50 -11.31 -5.74
CA ALA A 22 1.66 -12.69 -5.33
C ALA A 22 0.42 -13.25 -4.63
N ILE A 23 -0.13 -12.53 -3.64
CA ILE A 23 -1.31 -12.98 -2.87
C ILE A 23 -2.53 -13.05 -3.78
N THR A 24 -2.76 -12.03 -4.61
CA THR A 24 -3.89 -12.03 -5.54
C THR A 24 -3.77 -13.15 -6.58
N CYS A 25 -2.57 -13.44 -7.10
CA CYS A 25 -2.37 -14.57 -8.01
C CYS A 25 -2.66 -15.93 -7.34
N ILE A 26 -2.23 -16.11 -6.09
CA ILE A 26 -2.51 -17.33 -5.31
C ILE A 26 -4.01 -17.49 -5.09
N TYR A 27 -4.69 -16.40 -4.68
CA TYR A 27 -6.14 -16.39 -4.48
C TYR A 27 -6.86 -16.84 -5.76
N TYR A 28 -6.56 -16.22 -6.90
CA TYR A 28 -7.20 -16.56 -8.17
C TYR A 28 -6.88 -17.99 -8.65
N SER A 29 -5.64 -18.46 -8.49
CA SER A 29 -5.27 -19.84 -8.81
C SER A 29 -6.07 -20.86 -7.99
N ALA A 30 -6.34 -20.56 -6.71
CA ALA A 30 -7.11 -21.41 -5.83
C ALA A 30 -8.62 -21.39 -6.14
N THR A 31 -9.19 -20.22 -6.49
CA THR A 31 -10.64 -20.06 -6.64
C THR A 31 -11.15 -20.22 -8.08
N GLN A 32 -10.32 -19.97 -9.10
CA GLN A 32 -10.73 -19.92 -10.51
C GLN A 32 -10.08 -21.00 -11.39
N LYS A 33 -9.57 -22.07 -10.79
CA LYS A 33 -8.84 -23.17 -11.45
C LYS A 33 -9.55 -23.80 -12.67
N ASN A 34 -10.88 -23.64 -12.79
CA ASN A 34 -11.71 -24.23 -13.85
C ASN A 34 -12.39 -23.21 -14.79
N SER A 35 -12.01 -21.93 -14.75
CA SER A 35 -12.79 -20.85 -15.41
C SER A 35 -12.48 -20.62 -16.89
N GLY A 36 -11.55 -21.38 -17.49
CA GLY A 36 -11.21 -21.27 -18.92
C GLY A 36 -10.54 -19.95 -19.35
N TYR A 37 -10.24 -19.04 -18.42
CA TYR A 37 -9.54 -17.79 -18.71
C TYR A 37 -8.04 -18.04 -18.97
N ASP A 38 -7.51 -17.39 -20.01
CA ASP A 38 -6.08 -17.42 -20.32
C ASP A 38 -5.28 -16.77 -19.18
N TYR A 39 -4.50 -17.59 -18.47
CA TYR A 39 -3.71 -17.21 -17.30
C TYR A 39 -2.80 -16.01 -17.56
N LYS A 40 -2.31 -15.87 -18.80
CA LYS A 40 -1.41 -14.77 -19.18
C LYS A 40 -2.12 -13.41 -19.14
N THR A 41 -3.35 -13.34 -19.67
CA THR A 41 -4.16 -12.12 -19.67
C THR A 41 -4.57 -11.74 -18.26
N MET A 42 -4.93 -12.74 -17.45
CA MET A 42 -5.32 -12.55 -16.06
C MET A 42 -4.19 -12.01 -15.19
N LEU A 43 -2.98 -12.57 -15.33
CA LEU A 43 -1.79 -12.12 -14.64
C LEU A 43 -1.48 -10.65 -14.95
N GLN A 44 -1.61 -10.24 -16.22
CA GLN A 44 -1.39 -8.85 -16.64
C GLN A 44 -2.40 -7.88 -16.02
N MET A 45 -3.68 -8.28 -15.95
CA MET A 45 -4.73 -7.47 -15.31
C MET A 45 -4.48 -7.32 -13.80
N ILE A 46 -4.12 -8.41 -13.12
CA ILE A 46 -3.77 -8.37 -11.68
C ILE A 46 -2.55 -7.48 -11.46
N ALA A 47 -1.49 -7.66 -12.26
CA ALA A 47 -0.25 -6.90 -12.13
C ALA A 47 -0.47 -5.41 -12.33
N SER A 48 -1.17 -5.02 -13.40
CA SER A 48 -1.47 -3.61 -13.69
C SER A 48 -2.38 -2.98 -12.63
N GLY A 49 -3.42 -3.69 -12.18
CA GLY A 49 -4.31 -3.23 -11.12
C GLY A 49 -3.57 -3.03 -9.80
N ALA A 50 -2.79 -4.03 -9.37
CA ALA A 50 -2.03 -3.97 -8.13
C ALA A 50 -0.99 -2.85 -8.16
N PHE A 51 -0.31 -2.67 -9.30
CA PHE A 51 0.67 -1.60 -9.50
C PHE A 51 0.02 -0.22 -9.39
N LEU A 52 -1.11 0.01 -10.08
CA LEU A 52 -1.83 1.28 -10.05
C LEU A 52 -2.33 1.64 -8.64
N LEU A 53 -2.95 0.68 -7.95
CA LEU A 53 -3.42 0.87 -6.58
C LEU A 53 -2.28 1.20 -5.61
N ASN A 54 -1.15 0.52 -5.74
CA ASN A 54 0.03 0.83 -4.93
C ASN A 54 0.63 2.21 -5.26
N ILE A 55 0.55 2.69 -6.51
CA ILE A 55 0.93 4.07 -6.85
C ILE A 55 0.00 5.06 -6.15
N ILE A 56 -1.31 4.85 -6.19
CA ILE A 56 -2.28 5.74 -5.53
C ILE A 56 -1.96 5.82 -4.02
N LEU A 57 -1.73 4.68 -3.39
CA LEU A 57 -1.35 4.63 -1.97
C LEU A 57 -0.02 5.33 -1.69
N LEU A 58 0.97 5.17 -2.57
CA LEU A 58 2.25 5.88 -2.50
C LEU A 58 2.05 7.41 -2.57
N LEU A 59 1.20 7.89 -3.49
CA LEU A 59 0.87 9.31 -3.61
C LEU A 59 0.21 9.85 -2.34
N MET A 60 -0.68 9.07 -1.73
CA MET A 60 -1.36 9.45 -0.48
C MET A 60 -0.41 9.55 0.73
N VAL A 61 0.75 8.88 0.70
CA VAL A 61 1.78 8.98 1.76
C VAL A 61 2.94 9.90 1.41
N LEU A 62 2.93 10.58 0.25
CA LEU A 62 3.93 11.61 -0.08
C LEU A 62 4.08 12.71 0.98
N PRO A 63 3.03 13.13 1.71
CA PRO A 63 3.17 14.11 2.79
C PRO A 63 4.16 13.68 3.90
N VAL A 64 4.54 12.41 4.00
CA VAL A 64 5.64 11.94 4.88
C VAL A 64 6.96 12.68 4.63
N LEU A 65 7.20 13.21 3.43
CA LEU A 65 8.41 13.97 3.12
C LEU A 65 8.56 15.23 4.00
N PHE A 66 7.45 15.75 4.54
CA PHE A 66 7.46 16.86 5.50
C PHE A 66 8.08 16.50 6.86
N PHE A 67 8.37 15.21 7.15
CA PHE A 67 9.17 14.81 8.33
C PHE A 67 10.61 15.34 8.31
N SER A 68 11.06 15.84 7.16
CA SER A 68 12.33 16.57 7.08
C SER A 68 12.32 17.87 7.90
N LEU A 69 11.14 18.42 8.21
CA LEU A 69 10.97 19.61 9.01
C LEU A 69 11.02 19.29 10.52
N PRO A 70 11.86 19.99 11.30
CA PRO A 70 12.09 19.65 12.72
C PRO A 70 10.85 19.81 13.60
N HIS A 71 9.98 20.79 13.31
CA HIS A 71 8.74 21.02 14.06
C HIS A 71 7.71 19.90 13.86
N ILE A 72 7.68 19.27 12.69
CA ILE A 72 6.80 18.12 12.40
C ILE A 72 7.38 16.85 13.01
N ARG A 73 8.71 16.69 12.95
CA ARG A 73 9.42 15.52 13.48
C ARG A 73 9.27 15.37 15.00
N SER A 74 9.23 16.46 15.76
CA SER A 74 9.08 16.42 17.22
C SER A 74 7.67 16.04 17.65
N SER A 75 6.64 16.46 16.89
CA SER A 75 5.25 16.18 17.19
C SER A 75 4.82 14.76 16.81
N MET A 76 4.55 13.92 17.81
CA MET A 76 4.04 12.56 17.62
C MET A 76 2.70 12.49 16.86
N PRO A 77 1.71 13.38 17.12
CA PRO A 77 0.44 13.35 16.40
C PRO A 77 0.58 13.64 14.90
N MET A 78 1.34 14.67 14.52
CA MET A 78 1.55 14.96 13.09
C MET A 78 2.34 13.85 12.39
N ARG A 79 3.24 13.18 13.11
CA ARG A 79 3.91 12.01 12.56
C ARG A 79 2.93 10.93 12.18
N ILE A 80 2.06 10.53 13.11
CA ILE A 80 1.07 9.48 12.83
C ILE A 80 0.13 9.91 11.70
N LEU A 81 -0.34 11.16 11.72
CA LEU A 81 -1.26 11.67 10.72
C LEU A 81 -0.66 11.64 9.31
N LEU A 82 0.54 12.20 9.11
CA LEU A 82 1.17 12.24 7.80
C LEU A 82 1.58 10.85 7.27
N TYR A 83 1.88 9.92 8.17
CA TYR A 83 2.32 8.56 7.80
C TYR A 83 1.16 7.60 7.53
N PHE A 84 0.03 7.74 8.23
CA PHE A 84 -1.06 6.75 8.17
C PHE A 84 -2.37 7.27 7.60
N ALA A 85 -2.60 8.59 7.53
CA ALA A 85 -3.89 9.13 7.10
C ALA A 85 -4.29 8.63 5.71
N GLY A 86 -3.38 8.64 4.74
CA GLY A 86 -3.64 8.18 3.38
C GLY A 86 -4.20 6.74 3.31
N PRO A 87 -3.42 5.74 3.76
CA PRO A 87 -3.85 4.34 3.77
C PRO A 87 -5.11 4.10 4.61
N VAL A 88 -5.28 4.80 5.74
CA VAL A 88 -6.49 4.69 6.59
C VAL A 88 -7.72 5.20 5.84
N VAL A 89 -7.64 6.39 5.25
CA VAL A 89 -8.74 6.98 4.46
C VAL A 89 -9.08 6.08 3.28
N PHE A 90 -8.07 5.51 2.62
CA PHE A 90 -8.28 4.55 1.54
C PHE A 90 -9.06 3.31 2.01
N LEU A 91 -8.69 2.68 3.13
CA LEU A 91 -9.39 1.52 3.67
C LEU A 91 -10.84 1.83 4.08
N ILE A 92 -11.06 2.98 4.71
CA ILE A 92 -12.41 3.44 5.07
C ILE A 92 -13.24 3.62 3.80
N THR A 93 -12.69 4.30 2.79
CA THR A 93 -13.37 4.56 1.51
C THR A 93 -13.71 3.25 0.78
N ALA A 94 -12.75 2.33 0.69
CA ALA A 94 -12.95 1.01 0.08
C ALA A 94 -14.01 0.18 0.83
N SER A 95 -14.13 0.36 2.15
CA SER A 95 -15.14 -0.32 2.98
C SER A 95 -16.54 0.24 2.77
N LEU A 96 -16.67 1.55 2.53
CA LEU A 96 -17.94 2.25 2.38
C LEU A 96 -18.46 2.27 0.93
N MET A 97 -17.57 2.17 -0.06
CA MET A 97 -17.97 2.13 -1.47
C MET A 97 -18.76 0.85 -1.78
N HIS A 98 -19.80 1.03 -2.61
CA HIS A 98 -20.56 -0.07 -3.20
C HIS A 98 -19.77 -0.68 -4.37
N LEU A 99 -18.79 -1.51 -4.03
CA LEU A 99 -17.99 -2.28 -4.97
C LEU A 99 -18.50 -3.73 -5.01
N GLY A 100 -18.38 -4.38 -6.17
CA GLY A 100 -18.56 -5.83 -6.27
C GLY A 100 -17.63 -6.57 -5.30
N PRO A 101 -18.03 -7.73 -4.76
CA PRO A 101 -17.33 -8.38 -3.65
C PRO A 101 -15.85 -8.70 -3.95
N ILE A 102 -15.55 -9.12 -5.17
CA ILE A 102 -14.18 -9.41 -5.62
C ILE A 102 -13.33 -8.13 -5.67
N ASN A 103 -13.87 -7.05 -6.23
CA ASN A 103 -13.17 -5.77 -6.30
C ASN A 103 -12.96 -5.18 -4.90
N LYS A 104 -13.98 -5.26 -4.04
CA LYS A 104 -13.87 -4.80 -2.65
C LYS A 104 -12.76 -5.52 -1.90
N LEU A 105 -12.70 -6.85 -2.05
CA LEU A 105 -11.65 -7.67 -1.44
C LEU A 105 -10.27 -7.27 -1.97
N PHE A 106 -10.12 -7.12 -3.28
CA PHE A 106 -8.84 -6.70 -3.90
C PHE A 106 -8.36 -5.34 -3.39
N TYR A 107 -9.26 -4.35 -3.27
CA TYR A 107 -8.91 -3.02 -2.76
C TYR A 107 -8.51 -3.08 -1.28
N LEU A 108 -9.30 -3.77 -0.44
CA LEU A 108 -9.02 -3.89 0.99
C LEU A 108 -7.72 -4.65 1.24
N GLU A 109 -7.48 -5.75 0.54
CA GLU A 109 -6.23 -6.51 0.57
C GLU A 109 -5.04 -5.61 0.21
N THR A 110 -5.13 -4.88 -0.90
CA THR A 110 -4.07 -3.97 -1.35
C THR A 110 -3.77 -2.91 -0.29
N GLY A 111 -4.80 -2.28 0.26
CA GLY A 111 -4.67 -1.26 1.30
C GLY A 111 -4.05 -1.79 2.59
N LEU A 112 -4.44 -3.00 3.02
CA LEU A 112 -3.92 -3.65 4.22
C LEU A 112 -2.44 -4.05 4.05
N ILE A 113 -2.09 -4.65 2.90
CA ILE A 113 -0.70 -5.00 2.58
C ILE A 113 0.18 -3.76 2.60
N PHE A 114 -0.23 -2.70 1.93
CA PHE A 114 0.49 -1.44 1.91
C PHE A 114 0.64 -0.87 3.33
N MET A 115 -0.44 -0.81 4.10
CA MET A 115 -0.44 -0.29 5.46
C MET A 115 0.49 -1.09 6.38
N LEU A 116 0.51 -2.43 6.28
CA LEU A 116 1.41 -3.28 7.06
C LEU A 116 2.88 -3.00 6.75
N ILE A 117 3.25 -2.99 5.47
CA ILE A 117 4.64 -2.73 5.05
C ILE A 117 5.05 -1.30 5.42
N HIS A 118 4.14 -0.35 5.23
CA HIS A 118 4.36 1.05 5.59
C HIS A 118 4.57 1.21 7.10
N SER A 119 3.79 0.48 7.92
CA SER A 119 3.96 0.44 9.38
C SER A 119 5.30 -0.16 9.80
N ILE A 120 5.70 -1.30 9.23
CA ILE A 120 7.00 -1.93 9.54
C ILE A 120 8.15 -0.96 9.25
N LEU A 121 8.10 -0.29 8.10
CA LEU A 121 9.12 0.64 7.69
C LEU A 121 9.10 1.97 8.48
N TYR A 122 7.93 2.41 8.96
CA TYR A 122 7.79 3.51 9.93
C TYR A 122 8.59 3.22 11.20
N PHE A 123 8.34 2.08 11.84
CA PHE A 123 8.99 1.71 13.10
C PHE A 123 10.51 1.56 12.92
N ARG A 124 10.96 0.99 11.80
CA ARG A 124 12.39 0.89 11.48
C ARG A 124 13.03 2.26 11.23
N SER A 125 12.28 3.20 10.65
CA SER A 125 12.79 4.55 10.36
C SER A 125 12.91 5.38 11.63
N ILE A 126 11.94 5.30 12.54
CA ILE A 126 11.97 6.02 13.83
C ILE A 126 13.11 5.53 14.73
N LYS A 127 13.32 4.21 14.83
CA LYS A 127 14.45 3.65 15.60
C LYS A 127 15.84 4.07 15.09
N LYS A 128 15.95 4.60 13.87
CA LYS A 128 17.21 5.12 13.30
C LYS A 128 17.34 6.64 13.42
N ILE A 129 16.29 7.30 13.89
CA ILE A 129 16.10 8.76 13.90
C ILE A 129 16.12 9.28 15.35
N VAL A 130 15.73 8.44 16.32
CA VAL A 130 15.95 8.59 17.77
C VAL A 130 17.24 7.86 18.13
#